data_AF-A0A3L8SXS2-F1
#
_entry.id   AF-A0A3L8SXS2-F1
#
_cell.length_a   1.000
_cell.length_b   1.000
_cell.length_c   1.000
_cell.angle_alpha   90.00
_cell.angle_beta   90.00
_cell.angle_gamma   90.00
#
_symmetry.space_group_name_H-M   'P 1'
#
loop_
_entity.id
_entity.type
_entity.pdbx_description
1 polymer ?
#
loop_
_entity_poly.entity_id
_entity_poly.type
_entity_poly.pdbx_seq_one_letter_code
_entity_poly.pdbx_strand_id
1 'polypeptide(L)'
;GRARVQQLAENTRYFRRRLKEMGFIIYGNEDSPVVPLMLYMPAKIGAFGREMLKRNIGVVVVGFPATPIIESRARFCLSAAHTKEMLDTALKEINEVGDLLQLKYSRRRLVPLLDRPFDETTYEETED
;
A
#
# COMPACT_ATOMS: atom_id res chain seq x y z
N GLY A 1 8.04 23.58 12.81
CA GLY A 1 6.78 23.41 12.04
C GLY A 1 7.05 22.88 10.65
N ARG A 2 7.50 23.75 9.73
CA ARG A 2 7.67 23.43 8.29
C ARG A 2 8.52 22.20 7.99
N ALA A 3 9.67 22.03 8.65
CA ALA A 3 10.54 20.86 8.44
C ALA A 3 9.83 19.52 8.72
N ARG A 4 8.98 19.45 9.75
CA ARG A 4 8.22 18.23 10.07
C ARG A 4 7.13 17.94 9.04
N VAL A 5 6.49 18.99 8.50
CA VAL A 5 5.49 18.85 7.43
C VAL A 5 6.15 18.33 6.15
N GLN A 6 7.32 18.89 5.81
CA GLN A 6 8.11 18.44 4.66
C GLN A 6 8.54 16.98 4.81
N GLN A 7 9.09 16.60 5.97
CA GLN A 7 9.48 15.22 6.25
C GLN A 7 8.29 14.25 6.17
N LEU A 8 7.13 14.63 6.71
CA LEU A 8 5.91 13.82 6.63
C LEU A 8 5.47 13.62 5.17
N ALA A 9 5.51 14.67 4.36
CA ALA A 9 5.15 14.59 2.95
C ALA A 9 6.13 13.66 2.18
N GLU A 10 7.44 13.79 2.42
CA GLU A 10 8.46 12.93 1.83
C GLU A 10 8.29 11.47 2.23
N ASN A 11 8.11 11.19 3.52
CA ASN A 11 7.83 9.85 4.05
C ASN A 11 6.57 9.25 3.41
N THR A 12 5.52 10.06 3.26
CA THR A 12 4.24 9.65 2.68
C THR A 12 4.39 9.26 1.21
N ARG A 13 4.97 10.15 0.40
CA ARG A 13 5.20 9.88 -1.02
C ARG A 13 6.12 8.69 -1.22
N TYR A 14 7.16 8.57 -0.41
CA TYR A 14 8.09 7.44 -0.43
C TYR A 14 7.36 6.12 -0.19
N PHE A 15 6.65 6.02 0.93
CA PHE A 15 5.97 4.78 1.34
C PHE A 15 4.88 4.37 0.34
N ARG A 16 4.06 5.34 -0.12
CA ARG A 16 3.01 5.08 -1.12
C ARG A 16 3.57 4.58 -2.44
N ARG A 17 4.63 5.22 -2.95
CA ARG A 17 5.29 4.83 -4.20
C ARG A 17 5.80 3.39 -4.10
N ARG A 18 6.51 3.06 -3.02
CA ARG A 18 7.06 1.70 -2.82
C ARG A 18 5.97 0.64 -2.73
N LEU A 19 4.87 0.89 -2.03
CA LEU A 19 3.74 -0.05 -1.98
C LEU A 19 3.11 -0.28 -3.36
N LYS A 20 2.95 0.78 -4.17
CA LYS A 20 2.45 0.64 -5.55
C LYS A 20 3.40 -0.18 -6.42
N GLU A 21 4.71 0.08 -6.31
CA GLU A 21 5.76 -0.68 -7.01
C GLU A 21 5.75 -2.17 -6.64
N MET A 22 5.41 -2.50 -5.39
CA MET A 22 5.26 -3.88 -4.90
C MET A 22 3.97 -4.56 -5.36
N GLY A 23 3.07 -3.86 -6.06
CA GLY A 23 1.84 -4.41 -6.61
C GLY A 23 0.61 -4.26 -5.70
N PHE A 24 0.68 -3.47 -4.63
CA PHE A 24 -0.48 -3.18 -3.80
C PHE A 24 -1.34 -2.07 -4.42
N ILE A 25 -2.65 -2.16 -4.20
CA ILE A 25 -3.60 -1.10 -4.55
C ILE A 25 -3.73 -0.15 -3.37
N ILE A 26 -3.28 1.09 -3.56
CA ILE A 26 -3.32 2.16 -2.56
C ILE A 26 -4.34 3.21 -2.97
N TYR A 27 -5.24 3.56 -2.07
CA TYR A 27 -6.32 4.51 -2.33
C TYR A 27 -6.03 5.92 -1.77
N GLY A 28 -6.84 6.90 -2.16
CA GLY A 28 -6.77 8.27 -1.67
C GLY A 28 -5.61 9.10 -2.25
N ASN A 29 -5.46 10.32 -1.74
CA ASN A 29 -4.53 11.33 -2.24
C ASN A 29 -3.05 10.99 -1.94
N GLU A 30 -2.14 11.34 -2.85
CA GLU A 30 -0.70 11.07 -2.73
C GLU A 30 -0.01 11.80 -1.56
N ASP A 31 -0.53 12.96 -1.18
CA ASP A 31 0.02 13.80 -0.11
C ASP A 31 -0.64 13.52 1.25
N SER A 32 -1.59 12.57 1.32
CA SER A 32 -2.26 12.21 2.57
C SER A 32 -1.40 11.24 3.41
N PRO A 33 -1.07 11.59 4.67
CA PRO A 33 -0.26 10.72 5.54
C PRO A 33 -0.99 9.46 6.01
N VAL A 34 -2.29 9.36 5.74
CA VAL A 34 -3.07 8.14 5.95
C VAL A 34 -3.07 7.36 4.64
N VAL A 35 -2.38 6.23 4.61
CA VAL A 35 -2.19 5.39 3.43
C VAL A 35 -3.09 4.16 3.53
N PRO A 36 -4.23 4.12 2.80
CA PRO A 36 -5.14 2.98 2.79
C PRO A 36 -4.69 1.96 1.74
N LEU A 37 -4.28 0.78 2.20
CA LEU A 37 -3.95 -0.39 1.38
C LEU A 37 -5.17 -1.29 1.27
N MET A 38 -5.65 -1.50 0.06
CA MET A 38 -6.88 -2.25 -0.20
C MET A 38 -6.64 -3.76 -0.08
N LEU A 39 -7.42 -4.42 0.78
CA LEU A 39 -7.35 -5.86 1.01
C LEU A 39 -8.43 -6.61 0.23
N TYR A 40 -9.58 -5.97 -0.03
CA TYR A 40 -10.78 -6.44 -0.74
C TYR A 40 -11.47 -7.69 -0.19
N MET A 41 -10.73 -8.61 0.46
CA MET A 41 -11.26 -9.84 1.05
C MET A 41 -11.39 -9.73 2.57
N PRO A 42 -12.62 -9.70 3.12
CA PRO A 42 -12.84 -9.63 4.57
C PRO A 42 -12.13 -10.73 5.38
N ALA A 43 -12.06 -11.95 4.84
CA ALA A 43 -11.39 -13.07 5.48
C ALA A 43 -9.88 -12.83 5.70
N LYS A 44 -9.24 -12.01 4.85
CA LYS A 44 -7.80 -11.72 4.93
C LYS A 44 -7.48 -10.57 5.89
N ILE A 45 -8.46 -9.75 6.29
CA ILE A 45 -8.26 -8.60 7.21
C ILE A 45 -7.60 -9.04 8.52
N GLY A 46 -8.21 -10.01 9.20
CA GLY A 46 -7.71 -10.50 10.48
C GLY A 46 -6.40 -11.29 10.36
N ALA A 47 -6.15 -11.93 9.21
CA ALA A 47 -4.87 -12.58 8.92
C ALA A 47 -3.76 -11.53 8.76
N PHE A 48 -4.00 -10.49 7.95
CA PHE A 48 -3.04 -9.41 7.72
C PHE A 48 -2.65 -8.71 9.03
N GLY A 49 -3.64 -8.32 9.85
CA GLY A 49 -3.36 -7.67 11.13
C GLY A 49 -2.51 -8.53 12.08
N ARG A 50 -2.81 -9.84 12.17
CA ARG A 50 -2.04 -10.77 13.02
C ARG A 50 -0.61 -11.00 12.49
N GLU A 51 -0.44 -11.16 11.18
CA GLU A 51 0.88 -11.37 10.58
C GLU A 51 1.78 -10.13 10.71
N MET A 52 1.21 -8.94 10.60
CA MET A 52 1.93 -7.68 10.85
C MET A 52 2.29 -7.52 12.34
N LEU A 53 1.38 -7.86 13.25
CA LEU A 53 1.65 -7.81 14.69
C LEU A 53 2.77 -8.78 15.11
N LYS A 54 2.81 -9.99 14.55
CA LYS A 54 3.91 -10.95 14.78
C LYS A 54 5.27 -10.40 14.38
N ARG A 55 5.30 -9.48 13.42
CA ARG A 55 6.50 -8.78 12.91
C ARG A 55 6.78 -7.47 13.64
N ASN A 56 6.09 -7.23 14.76
CA ASN A 56 6.18 -6.00 15.57
C ASN A 56 5.77 -4.72 14.81
N ILE A 57 4.85 -4.83 13.84
CA ILE A 57 4.31 -3.67 13.12
C ILE A 57 2.83 -3.52 13.44
N GLY A 58 2.49 -2.41 14.09
CA GLY A 58 1.11 -2.03 14.37
C GLY A 58 0.42 -1.50 13.11
N VAL A 59 -0.67 -2.15 12.69
CA VAL A 59 -1.49 -1.71 11.56
C VAL A 59 -2.97 -1.67 11.94
N VAL A 60 -3.68 -0.65 11.48
CA VAL A 60 -5.12 -0.54 11.69
C VAL A 60 -5.82 -1.22 10.52
N VAL A 61 -6.42 -2.38 10.77
CA VAL A 61 -7.24 -3.08 9.77
C VAL A 61 -8.70 -2.67 9.91
N VAL A 62 -9.36 -2.35 8.79
CA VAL A 62 -10.71 -1.81 8.75
C VAL A 62 -11.57 -2.66 7.83
N GLY A 63 -12.71 -3.11 8.34
CA GLY A 63 -13.74 -3.85 7.62
C GLY A 63 -15.14 -3.33 7.97
N PHE A 64 -16.16 -4.10 7.61
CA PHE A 64 -17.56 -3.82 7.99
C PHE A 64 -17.71 -3.77 9.53
N PRO A 65 -18.50 -2.85 10.11
CA PRO A 65 -19.40 -1.87 9.47
C PRO A 65 -18.73 -0.54 9.10
N ALA A 66 -17.45 -0.32 9.43
CA ALA A 66 -16.77 0.95 9.21
C ALA A 66 -16.49 1.24 7.71
N THR A 67 -16.49 0.21 6.88
CA THR A 67 -16.36 0.30 5.41
C THR A 67 -17.26 -0.75 4.76
N PRO A 68 -17.73 -0.55 3.51
CA PRO A 68 -18.42 -1.61 2.77
C PRO A 68 -17.61 -2.91 2.74
N ILE A 69 -18.29 -4.06 2.71
CA ILE A 69 -17.66 -5.39 2.74
C ILE A 69 -16.58 -5.54 1.65
N ILE A 70 -16.86 -5.00 0.46
CA ILE A 70 -15.96 -5.05 -0.70
C ILE A 70 -14.77 -4.08 -0.61
N GLU A 71 -14.75 -3.13 0.34
CA GLU A 71 -13.70 -2.11 0.46
C GLU A 71 -12.88 -2.23 1.76
N SER A 72 -12.72 -3.46 2.23
CA SER A 72 -11.84 -3.75 3.35
C SER A 72 -10.41 -3.33 3.06
N ARG A 73 -9.75 -2.70 4.05
CA ARG A 73 -8.44 -2.07 3.87
C ARG A 73 -7.63 -2.02 5.17
N ALA A 74 -6.31 -1.97 5.04
CA ALA A 74 -5.40 -1.61 6.12
C ALA A 74 -5.03 -0.13 6.00
N ARG A 75 -5.00 0.61 7.12
CA ARG A 75 -4.60 2.02 7.17
C ARG A 75 -3.25 2.14 7.86
N PHE A 76 -2.27 2.68 7.14
CA PHE A 76 -0.99 3.10 7.71
C PHE A 76 -1.02 4.60 7.97
N CYS A 77 -0.75 5.00 9.21
CA CYS A 77 -0.71 6.39 9.62
C CYS A 77 0.76 6.79 9.76
N LEU A 78 1.26 7.58 8.82
CA LEU A 78 2.65 8.01 8.81
C LEU A 78 2.86 9.23 9.69
N SER A 79 4.06 9.33 10.26
CA SER A 79 4.52 10.44 11.08
C SER A 79 5.83 10.98 10.52
N ALA A 80 6.09 12.26 10.79
CA ALA A 80 7.38 12.89 10.52
C ALA A 80 8.53 12.25 11.32
N ALA A 81 8.20 11.50 12.39
CA ALA A 81 9.18 10.82 13.23
C ALA A 81 9.66 9.48 12.65
N HIS A 82 8.98 8.92 11.65
CA HIS A 82 9.44 7.69 11.01
C HIS A 82 10.72 7.95 10.22
N THR A 83 11.77 7.17 10.49
CA THR A 83 12.99 7.20 9.69
C THR A 83 12.80 6.34 8.44
N LYS A 84 13.67 6.57 7.44
CA LYS A 84 13.63 5.80 6.20
C LYS A 84 13.83 4.29 6.46
N GLU A 85 14.69 3.94 7.40
CA GLU A 85 15.00 2.55 7.78
C GLU A 85 13.79 1.86 8.41
N MET A 86 13.02 2.58 9.23
CA MET A 86 11.75 2.08 9.77
C MET A 86 10.74 1.82 8.65
N LEU A 87 10.64 2.74 7.69
CA LEU A 87 9.75 2.59 6.53
C LEU A 87 10.19 1.42 5.64
N ASP A 88 11.48 1.26 5.40
CA ASP A 88 12.03 0.16 4.59
C ASP A 88 11.81 -1.20 5.25
N THR A 89 11.99 -1.26 6.56
CA THR A 89 11.67 -2.46 7.36
C THR A 89 10.18 -2.78 7.23
N ALA A 90 9.30 -1.79 7.44
CA ALA A 90 7.86 -1.99 7.31
C ALA A 90 7.46 -2.43 5.89
N LEU A 91 8.03 -1.82 4.85
CA LEU A 91 7.79 -2.16 3.45
C LEU A 91 8.22 -3.60 3.13
N LYS A 92 9.38 -4.04 3.64
CA LYS A 92 9.86 -5.41 3.47
C LYS A 92 8.87 -6.41 4.09
N GLU A 93 8.47 -6.19 5.34
CA GLU A 93 7.55 -7.08 6.04
C GLU A 93 6.15 -7.08 5.39
N ILE A 94 5.64 -5.92 4.96
CA ILE A 94 4.38 -5.81 4.21
C ILE A 94 4.47 -6.59 2.89
N ASN A 95 5.61 -6.51 2.20
CA ASN A 95 5.82 -7.22 0.94
C ASN A 95 5.73 -8.75 1.16
N GLU A 96 6.41 -9.28 2.17
CA GLU A 96 6.37 -10.71 2.51
C GLU A 96 4.96 -11.17 2.91
N VAL A 97 4.27 -10.40 3.76
CA VAL A 97 2.88 -10.71 4.16
C VAL A 97 1.94 -10.61 2.97
N GLY A 98 2.17 -9.67 2.06
CA GLY A 98 1.39 -9.51 0.84
C GLY A 98 1.54 -10.69 -0.12
N ASP A 99 2.73 -11.29 -0.19
CA ASP A 99 2.97 -12.53 -0.94
C ASP A 99 2.29 -13.72 -0.26
N LEU A 100 2.45 -13.86 1.07
CA LEU A 100 1.83 -14.93 1.84
C LEU A 100 0.30 -14.94 1.71
N LEU A 101 -0.32 -13.77 1.79
CA LEU A 101 -1.78 -13.61 1.77
C LEU A 101 -2.33 -13.32 0.37
N GLN A 102 -1.48 -13.27 -0.66
CA GLN A 102 -1.87 -12.97 -2.05
C GLN A 102 -2.70 -11.67 -2.14
N LEU A 103 -2.11 -10.56 -1.70
CA LEU A 103 -2.74 -9.23 -1.59
C LEU A 103 -2.25 -8.23 -2.64
N LYS A 104 -1.33 -8.63 -3.52
CA LYS A 104 -0.76 -7.79 -4.58
C LYS A 104 -1.64 -7.82 -5.84
N TYR A 105 -2.79 -7.15 -5.76
CA TYR A 105 -3.82 -7.20 -6.80
C TYR A 105 -3.52 -6.32 -8.04
N SER A 106 -2.54 -5.41 -7.96
CA SER A 106 -2.23 -4.52 -9.09
C SER A 106 -1.64 -5.31 -10.25
N ARG A 107 -2.29 -5.22 -11.42
CA ARG A 107 -1.78 -5.75 -12.69
C ARG A 107 -0.76 -4.83 -13.36
N ARG A 108 -0.60 -3.60 -12.88
CA ARG A 108 0.42 -2.67 -13.36
C ARG A 108 1.78 -3.11 -12.85
N ARG A 109 2.40 -4.07 -13.52
CA ARG A 109 3.84 -4.30 -13.38
C ARG A 109 4.55 -3.09 -13.95
N LEU A 110 5.42 -2.45 -13.17
CA LEU A 110 6.42 -1.54 -13.72
C LEU A 110 7.47 -2.39 -14.44
N VAL A 111 7.09 -2.92 -15.61
CA VAL A 111 8.01 -3.59 -16.51
C VAL A 111 8.87 -2.49 -17.15
N PRO A 112 10.21 -2.61 -17.17
CA PRO A 112 11.04 -1.78 -18.03
C PRO A 112 10.46 -1.82 -19.45
N LEU A 113 10.42 -0.68 -20.14
CA LEU A 113 9.80 -0.54 -21.47
C LEU A 113 10.27 -1.61 -22.48
N LEU A 114 11.46 -2.18 -22.29
CA LEU A 114 12.07 -3.19 -23.15
C LEU A 114 11.47 -4.61 -23.01
N ASP A 115 10.82 -4.94 -21.89
CA ASP A 115 10.34 -6.31 -21.59
C ASP A 115 8.82 -6.44 -21.62
N ARG A 116 8.08 -5.46 -22.17
CA ARG A 116 6.61 -5.58 -22.28
C ARG A 116 6.26 -6.61 -23.37
N PRO A 117 5.64 -7.77 -23.03
CA PRO A 117 4.99 -8.57 -24.05
C PRO A 117 3.84 -7.75 -24.64
N PHE A 118 3.71 -7.76 -25.96
CA PHE A 118 2.53 -7.22 -26.66
C PHE A 118 1.31 -8.01 -26.17
N ASP A 119 0.55 -7.46 -25.24
CA ASP A 119 -0.75 -7.97 -24.81
C ASP A 119 -1.83 -7.05 -25.41
N GLU A 120 -2.67 -7.62 -26.27
CA GLU A 120 -3.75 -6.97 -27.03
C GLU A 120 -4.85 -6.36 -26.14
N THR A 121 -4.77 -6.49 -24.81
CA THR A 121 -5.77 -5.97 -23.87
C THR A 121 -5.50 -4.53 -23.38
N THR A 122 -4.51 -3.83 -23.94
CA THR A 122 -4.33 -2.39 -23.68
C THR A 122 -5.37 -1.60 -24.49
N TYR A 123 -6.60 -1.56 -24.00
CA TYR A 123 -7.57 -0.56 -24.46
C TYR A 123 -7.04 0.83 -24.08
N GLU A 124 -6.88 1.67 -25.09
CA GLU A 124 -6.57 3.08 -24.99
C GLU A 124 -7.57 3.77 -24.05
N GLU A 125 -7.09 4.35 -22.96
CA GLU A 125 -7.70 5.54 -22.36
C GLU A 125 -6.73 6.70 -22.60
N THR A 126 -6.70 7.14 -23.86
CA THR A 126 -6.33 8.51 -24.22
C THR A 126 -7.58 9.38 -24.12
N GLU A 127 -7.47 10.44 -23.33
CA GLU A 127 -8.27 11.68 -23.34
C GLU A 127 -9.72 11.62 -22.78
N ASP A 128 -9.87 12.04 -21.52
CA ASP A 128 -10.51 13.34 -21.14
C ASP A 128 -10.11 13.75 -19.71
#